data_AF-A0A5C8MRZ3-F1
#
_entry.id   AF-A0A5C8MRZ3-F1
#
_cell.length_a   1.000
_cell.length_b   1.000
_cell.length_c   1.000
_cell.angle_alpha   90.00
_cell.angle_beta   90.00
_cell.angle_gamma   90.00
#
_symmetry.space_group_name_H-M   'P 1'
#
loop_
_entity.id
_entity.type
_entity.pdbx_description
1 polymer ?
#
loop_
_entity_poly.entity_id
_entity_poly.type
_entity_poly.pdbx_seq_one_letter_code
_entity_poly.pdbx_strand_id
1 'polypeptide(L)'
;MHIIEKRPQDRAWNMFLLDLDPHLLDILLQQPSKYEPFDTRSIVYINPAERTCKILRFLMTNQRHAFVLATPFEISLEQALSITVDMEGFQLYSQEENNQMAILKEELMAKYYQILAEEERNLKERASRTKVHLQEEMDDQNQTIPNLDKKINKWGKRIRSQEEMDEDLAKRFQALNSPYMKRKAELLIQSARQHILQQHTVKEDSEQSDMTTEEKVAMKKREERKEKILNHKVAGEMYINGNPRKWKELVLYKFNAVYRNEMTLPQLLDYLKRNNIT
;
A
#
# COMPACT_ATOMS: atom_id res chain seq x y z
N MET A 1 -13.33 -33.46 7.00
CA MET A 1 -13.92 -32.88 5.77
C MET A 1 -13.46 -33.76 4.62
N HIS A 2 -14.31 -34.63 4.09
CA HIS A 2 -13.93 -35.44 2.93
C HIS A 2 -13.64 -34.49 1.76
N ILE A 3 -12.41 -34.52 1.27
CA ILE A 3 -12.05 -33.83 0.03
C ILE A 3 -12.75 -34.60 -1.07
N ILE A 4 -13.89 -34.08 -1.51
CA ILE A 4 -14.54 -34.54 -2.74
C ILE A 4 -13.57 -34.18 -3.86
N GLU A 5 -13.22 -35.17 -4.69
CA GLU A 5 -12.33 -34.97 -5.82
C GLU A 5 -12.81 -33.79 -6.68
N LYS A 6 -11.84 -32.96 -7.09
CA LYS A 6 -12.11 -31.75 -7.87
C LYS A 6 -12.68 -32.13 -9.23
N ARG A 7 -13.91 -31.68 -9.50
CA ARG A 7 -14.64 -32.05 -10.72
C ARG A 7 -14.00 -31.39 -11.95
N PRO A 8 -14.16 -31.96 -13.16
CA PRO A 8 -13.67 -31.35 -14.40
C PRO A 8 -14.15 -29.89 -14.58
N GLN A 9 -15.39 -29.60 -14.19
CA GLN A 9 -15.97 -28.26 -14.23
C GLN A 9 -15.22 -27.30 -13.31
N ASP A 10 -14.87 -27.71 -12.09
CA ASP A 10 -14.08 -26.87 -11.18
C ASP A 10 -12.72 -26.53 -11.81
N ARG A 11 -12.10 -27.47 -12.52
CA ARG A 11 -10.84 -27.22 -13.26
C ARG A 11 -11.05 -26.24 -14.41
N ALA A 12 -12.12 -26.37 -15.18
CA ALA A 12 -12.46 -25.46 -16.26
C ALA A 12 -12.63 -24.02 -15.75
N TRP A 13 -13.33 -23.82 -14.63
CA TRP A 13 -13.43 -22.52 -13.97
C TRP A 13 -12.08 -21.96 -13.53
N ASN A 14 -11.19 -22.79 -12.99
CA ASN A 14 -9.84 -22.32 -12.64
C ASN A 14 -9.05 -21.89 -13.87
N MET A 15 -9.12 -22.65 -14.97
CA MET A 15 -8.47 -22.26 -16.22
C MET A 15 -9.03 -20.94 -16.76
N PHE A 16 -10.36 -20.80 -16.78
CA PHE A 16 -11.01 -19.56 -17.17
C PHE A 16 -10.58 -18.35 -16.33
N LEU A 17 -10.47 -18.52 -15.00
CA LEU A 17 -10.00 -17.47 -14.09
C LEU A 17 -8.51 -17.18 -14.24
N LEU A 18 -7.70 -18.16 -14.63
CA LEU A 18 -6.28 -17.96 -14.94
C LEU A 18 -6.08 -17.23 -16.28
N ASP A 19 -6.99 -17.44 -17.24
CA ASP A 19 -6.98 -16.79 -18.55
C ASP A 19 -7.58 -15.36 -18.53
N LEU A 20 -8.20 -14.95 -17.42
CA LEU A 20 -8.73 -13.60 -17.23
C LEU A 20 -7.59 -12.57 -17.04
N ASP A 21 -7.83 -11.34 -17.49
CA ASP A 21 -6.91 -10.22 -17.26
C ASP A 21 -6.70 -10.02 -15.74
N PRO A 22 -5.44 -9.89 -15.26
CA PRO A 22 -5.14 -9.65 -13.86
C PRO A 22 -5.96 -8.53 -13.22
N HIS A 23 -6.25 -7.46 -13.97
CA HIS A 23 -7.07 -6.35 -13.46
C HIS A 23 -8.51 -6.76 -13.18
N LEU A 24 -9.09 -7.67 -13.96
CA LEU A 24 -10.43 -8.20 -13.73
C LEU A 24 -10.46 -9.14 -12.52
N LEU A 25 -9.39 -9.92 -12.35
CA LEU A 25 -9.23 -10.78 -11.18
C LEU A 25 -9.09 -9.95 -9.90
N ASP A 26 -8.38 -8.82 -9.94
CA ASP A 26 -8.28 -7.88 -8.83
C ASP A 26 -9.65 -7.33 -8.41
N ILE A 27 -10.50 -6.99 -9.39
CA ILE A 27 -11.87 -6.51 -9.15
C ILE A 27 -12.70 -7.62 -8.49
N LEU A 28 -12.60 -8.84 -9.00
CA LEU A 28 -13.31 -9.99 -8.46
C LEU A 28 -12.90 -10.28 -7.00
N LEU A 29 -11.62 -10.21 -6.70
CA LEU A 29 -11.06 -10.46 -5.37
C LEU A 29 -11.19 -9.25 -4.43
N GLN A 30 -11.58 -8.08 -4.94
CA GLN A 30 -11.64 -6.79 -4.22
C GLN A 30 -10.34 -6.42 -3.50
N GLN A 31 -9.23 -7.02 -3.92
CA GLN A 31 -7.90 -6.81 -3.38
C GLN A 31 -6.89 -6.92 -4.52
N PRO A 32 -5.80 -6.14 -4.50
CA PRO A 32 -4.74 -6.29 -5.49
C PRO A 32 -4.18 -7.71 -5.37
N SER A 33 -4.42 -8.53 -6.39
CA SER A 33 -4.05 -9.94 -6.41
C SER A 33 -2.53 -10.03 -6.39
N LYS A 34 -1.97 -10.26 -5.22
CA LYS A 34 -0.60 -10.75 -5.11
C LYS A 34 -0.62 -12.24 -5.41
N TYR A 35 -0.98 -12.62 -6.64
CA TYR A 35 -0.95 -14.00 -7.18
C TYR A 35 -1.22 -15.09 -6.12
N GLU A 36 -2.23 -14.89 -5.26
CA GLU A 36 -2.51 -15.88 -4.25
C GLU A 36 -3.13 -17.08 -4.97
N PRO A 37 -2.67 -18.30 -4.66
CA PRO A 37 -3.27 -19.47 -5.28
C PRO A 37 -4.74 -19.50 -4.87
N PHE A 38 -5.60 -19.59 -5.88
CA PHE A 38 -7.04 -19.71 -5.71
C PHE A 38 -7.49 -21.09 -6.17
N ASP A 39 -8.59 -21.55 -5.59
CA ASP A 39 -9.18 -22.84 -5.87
C ASP A 39 -10.68 -22.69 -6.03
N THR A 40 -11.18 -22.89 -7.25
CA THR A 40 -12.62 -22.95 -7.49
C THR A 40 -13.19 -24.25 -6.95
N ARG A 41 -14.24 -24.14 -6.15
CA ARG A 41 -14.99 -25.25 -5.55
C ARG A 41 -16.48 -25.03 -5.71
N SER A 42 -17.21 -26.12 -5.61
CA SER A 42 -18.64 -26.11 -5.89
C SER A 42 -19.41 -26.81 -4.80
N ILE A 43 -20.51 -26.18 -4.39
CA ILE A 43 -21.44 -26.76 -3.44
C ILE A 43 -22.77 -26.92 -4.16
N VAL A 44 -23.33 -28.11 -4.03
CA VAL A 44 -24.61 -28.47 -4.61
C VAL A 44 -25.64 -28.57 -3.49
N TYR A 45 -26.69 -27.78 -3.58
CA TYR A 45 -27.84 -27.80 -2.67
C TYR A 45 -28.98 -28.48 -3.38
N ILE A 46 -29.48 -29.57 -2.81
CA ILE A 46 -30.59 -30.32 -3.37
C ILE A 46 -31.84 -29.97 -2.57
N ASN A 47 -32.89 -29.54 -3.27
CA ASN A 47 -34.23 -29.36 -2.70
C ASN A 47 -35.14 -30.50 -3.17
N PRO A 48 -35.37 -31.55 -2.36
CA PRO A 48 -36.19 -32.69 -2.76
C PRO A 48 -37.65 -32.33 -2.99
N ALA A 49 -38.17 -31.31 -2.28
CA ALA A 49 -39.58 -30.92 -2.36
C ALA A 49 -39.90 -30.25 -3.71
N GLU A 50 -39.02 -29.36 -4.16
CA GLU A 50 -39.15 -28.66 -5.44
C GLU A 50 -38.59 -29.47 -6.62
N ARG A 51 -37.90 -30.59 -6.35
CA ARG A 51 -37.12 -31.35 -7.34
C ARG A 51 -36.14 -30.44 -8.10
N THR A 52 -35.52 -29.51 -7.39
CA THR A 52 -34.51 -28.61 -7.94
C THR A 52 -33.17 -28.80 -7.23
N CYS A 53 -32.11 -28.41 -7.92
CA CYS A 53 -30.75 -28.52 -7.47
C CYS A 53 -30.05 -27.20 -7.81
N LYS A 54 -29.48 -26.55 -6.79
CA LYS A 54 -28.79 -25.27 -6.89
C LYS A 54 -27.30 -25.47 -6.74
N ILE A 55 -26.54 -25.01 -7.71
CA ILE A 55 -25.09 -25.16 -7.75
C ILE A 55 -24.47 -23.79 -7.55
N LEU A 56 -23.75 -23.67 -6.44
CA LEU A 56 -23.01 -22.48 -6.10
C LEU A 56 -21.52 -22.72 -6.36
N ARG A 57 -20.92 -21.82 -7.14
CA ARG A 57 -19.49 -21.82 -7.44
C ARG A 57 -18.80 -20.80 -6.54
N PHE A 58 -17.77 -21.25 -5.83
CA PHE A 58 -16.98 -20.46 -4.90
C PHE A 58 -15.52 -20.43 -5.34
N LEU A 59 -14.92 -19.25 -5.26
CA LEU A 59 -13.48 -19.08 -5.33
C LEU A 59 -12.92 -19.06 -3.91
N MET A 60 -12.12 -20.06 -3.56
CA MET A 60 -11.45 -20.14 -2.28
C MET A 60 -10.02 -19.60 -2.42
N THR A 61 -9.65 -18.66 -1.55
CA THR A 61 -8.25 -18.20 -1.44
C THR A 61 -7.60 -18.76 -0.17
N ASN A 62 -6.27 -18.69 -0.10
CA ASN A 62 -5.51 -19.14 1.08
C ASN A 62 -5.92 -18.44 2.39
N GLN A 63 -6.44 -17.22 2.29
CA GLN A 63 -6.91 -16.45 3.44
C GLN A 63 -8.28 -16.91 3.97
N ARG A 64 -8.82 -18.04 3.49
CA ARG A 64 -10.15 -18.57 3.83
C ARG A 64 -11.30 -17.64 3.42
N HIS A 65 -11.06 -16.70 2.51
CA HIS A 65 -12.14 -15.96 1.89
C HIS A 65 -12.75 -16.82 0.79
N ALA A 66 -14.08 -16.88 0.77
CA ALA A 66 -14.86 -17.56 -0.24
C ALA A 66 -15.68 -16.51 -0.99
N PHE A 67 -15.41 -16.35 -2.28
CA PHE A 67 -16.16 -15.44 -3.15
C PHE A 67 -17.12 -16.25 -4.00
N VAL A 68 -18.39 -15.82 -4.07
CA VAL A 68 -19.35 -16.43 -4.98
C VAL A 68 -19.05 -15.91 -6.39
N LEU A 69 -18.75 -16.83 -7.31
CA LEU A 69 -18.30 -16.48 -8.66
C LEU A 69 -19.43 -16.01 -9.57
N ALA A 70 -20.60 -16.63 -9.45
CA ALA A 70 -21.74 -16.35 -10.31
C ALA A 70 -23.05 -16.56 -9.56
N THR A 71 -24.15 -16.16 -10.18
CA THR A 71 -25.48 -16.48 -9.67
C THR A 71 -25.64 -18.00 -9.55
N PRO A 72 -26.35 -18.48 -8.51
CA PRO A 72 -26.54 -19.91 -8.32
C PRO A 72 -27.23 -20.53 -9.54
N PHE A 73 -26.64 -21.59 -10.08
CA PHE A 73 -27.23 -22.30 -11.20
C PHE A 73 -28.31 -23.25 -10.71
N GLU A 74 -29.52 -23.16 -11.25
CA GLU A 74 -30.65 -24.01 -10.87
C GLU A 74 -30.98 -25.00 -11.98
N ILE A 75 -31.00 -26.29 -11.63
CA ILE A 75 -31.38 -27.39 -12.52
C ILE A 75 -32.46 -28.25 -11.88
N SER A 76 -33.22 -28.96 -12.71
CA SER A 76 -34.12 -29.97 -12.17
C SER A 76 -33.32 -31.16 -11.64
N LEU A 77 -33.86 -31.83 -10.64
CA LEU A 77 -33.27 -33.04 -10.07
C LEU A 77 -33.20 -34.17 -11.11
N GLU A 78 -34.17 -34.23 -12.03
CA GLU A 78 -34.21 -35.17 -13.14
C GLU A 78 -33.01 -34.97 -14.09
N GLN A 79 -32.68 -33.70 -14.40
CA GLN A 79 -31.50 -33.35 -15.17
C GLN A 79 -30.20 -33.65 -14.40
N ALA A 80 -30.16 -33.36 -13.10
CA ALA A 80 -28.99 -33.64 -12.27
C ALA A 80 -28.67 -35.15 -12.18
N LEU A 81 -29.69 -36.00 -12.27
CA LEU A 81 -29.60 -37.45 -12.18
C LEU A 81 -29.57 -38.14 -13.55
N SER A 82 -29.69 -37.41 -14.65
CA SER A 82 -29.61 -38.01 -15.98
C SER A 82 -28.18 -38.48 -16.25
N ILE A 83 -28.02 -39.78 -16.48
CA ILE A 83 -26.74 -40.39 -16.88
C ILE A 83 -26.68 -40.33 -18.40
N THR A 84 -25.70 -39.61 -18.95
CA THR A 84 -25.39 -39.71 -20.38
C THR A 84 -24.63 -41.00 -20.62
N VAL A 85 -25.16 -41.86 -21.50
CA VAL A 85 -24.65 -43.22 -21.75
C VAL A 85 -23.20 -43.22 -22.28
N ASP A 86 -22.77 -42.12 -22.90
CA ASP A 86 -21.47 -42.00 -23.56
C ASP A 86 -20.32 -41.55 -22.64
N MET A 87 -20.61 -41.14 -21.40
CA MET A 87 -19.59 -40.70 -20.43
C MET A 87 -19.86 -41.32 -19.06
N GLU A 88 -18.86 -41.98 -18.48
CA GLU A 88 -18.93 -42.71 -17.20
C GLU A 88 -19.13 -41.78 -15.96
N GLY A 89 -20.05 -40.82 -15.99
CA GLY A 89 -20.33 -39.94 -14.87
C GLY A 89 -21.47 -38.95 -15.09
N PHE A 90 -21.97 -38.38 -13.98
CA PHE A 90 -22.95 -37.29 -13.99
C PHE A 90 -22.31 -36.01 -14.51
N GLN A 91 -22.50 -35.68 -15.79
CA GLN A 91 -22.15 -34.36 -16.30
C GLN A 91 -23.26 -33.36 -15.96
N LEU A 92 -22.94 -32.47 -15.02
CA LEU A 92 -23.62 -31.18 -14.95
C LEU A 92 -23.26 -30.41 -16.23
N TYR A 93 -24.30 -30.02 -16.97
CA TYR A 93 -24.29 -29.44 -18.31
C TYR A 93 -23.16 -28.41 -18.54
N SER A 94 -22.22 -28.73 -19.43
CA SER A 94 -21.08 -27.86 -19.77
C SER A 94 -21.45 -26.59 -20.54
N GLN A 95 -22.55 -26.60 -21.33
CA GLN A 95 -22.89 -25.46 -22.18
C GLN A 95 -23.37 -24.25 -21.39
N GLU A 96 -24.16 -24.48 -20.34
CA GLU A 96 -24.70 -23.39 -19.52
C GLU A 96 -23.62 -22.77 -18.62
N GLU A 97 -22.62 -23.55 -18.21
CA GLU A 97 -21.47 -23.01 -17.47
C GLU A 97 -20.60 -22.09 -18.32
N ASN A 98 -20.42 -22.39 -19.61
CA ASN A 98 -19.69 -21.51 -20.51
C ASN A 98 -20.42 -20.17 -20.67
N ASN A 99 -21.76 -20.20 -20.75
CA ASN A 99 -22.57 -18.99 -20.78
C ASN A 99 -22.39 -18.17 -19.49
N GLN A 100 -22.38 -18.83 -18.32
CA GLN A 100 -22.14 -18.16 -17.04
C GLN A 100 -20.73 -17.55 -16.93
N MET A 101 -19.70 -18.24 -17.42
CA MET A 101 -18.35 -17.69 -17.51
C MET A 101 -18.31 -16.45 -18.40
N ALA A 102 -19.00 -16.47 -19.55
CA ALA A 102 -19.09 -15.33 -20.45
C ALA A 102 -19.82 -14.14 -19.81
N ILE A 103 -20.96 -14.38 -19.17
CA ILE A 103 -21.73 -13.36 -18.43
C ILE A 103 -20.86 -12.75 -17.32
N LEU A 104 -20.18 -13.57 -16.52
CA LEU A 104 -19.28 -13.09 -15.47
C LEU A 104 -18.16 -12.22 -16.04
N LYS A 105 -17.57 -12.62 -17.17
CA LYS A 105 -16.54 -11.84 -17.84
C LYS A 105 -17.07 -10.48 -18.29
N GLU A 106 -18.26 -10.43 -18.89
CA GLU A 106 -18.91 -9.18 -19.29
C GLU A 106 -19.22 -8.28 -18.10
N GLU A 107 -19.72 -8.83 -16.99
CA GLU A 107 -19.98 -8.08 -15.76
C GLU A 107 -18.69 -7.50 -15.15
N LEU A 108 -17.61 -8.28 -15.11
CA LEU A 108 -16.31 -7.80 -14.63
C LEU A 108 -15.74 -6.70 -15.52
N MET A 109 -15.84 -6.85 -16.84
CA MET A 109 -15.43 -5.82 -17.80
C MET A 109 -16.24 -4.53 -17.64
N ALA A 110 -17.55 -4.64 -17.46
CA ALA A 110 -18.41 -3.49 -17.24
C ALA A 110 -18.03 -2.74 -15.95
N LYS A 111 -17.77 -3.46 -14.86
CA LYS A 111 -17.27 -2.87 -13.61
C LYS A 111 -15.90 -2.20 -13.79
N TYR A 112 -15.00 -2.83 -14.52
CA TYR A 112 -13.68 -2.26 -14.80
C TYR A 112 -13.78 -0.91 -15.53
N TYR A 113 -14.60 -0.83 -16.58
CA TYR A 113 -14.80 0.42 -17.30
C TYR A 113 -15.47 1.50 -16.45
N GLN A 114 -16.37 1.13 -15.53
CA GLN A 114 -16.95 2.07 -14.58
C GLN A 114 -15.89 2.67 -13.65
N ILE A 115 -15.01 1.83 -13.11
CA ILE A 115 -13.90 2.26 -12.25
C ILE A 115 -12.97 3.22 -13.01
N LEU A 116 -12.57 2.87 -14.23
CA LEU A 116 -11.71 3.73 -15.05
C LEU A 116 -12.37 5.09 -15.34
N ALA A 117 -13.66 5.11 -15.66
CA ALA A 117 -14.39 6.35 -15.90
C ALA A 117 -14.49 7.22 -14.64
N GLU A 118 -14.63 6.61 -13.46
CA GLU A 118 -14.66 7.31 -12.17
C GLU A 118 -13.29 7.89 -11.81
N GLU A 119 -12.22 7.13 -12.03
CA GLU A 119 -10.84 7.62 -11.85
C GLU A 119 -10.54 8.82 -12.75
N GLU A 120 -10.95 8.77 -14.02
CA GLU A 120 -10.77 9.90 -14.94
C GLU A 120 -11.54 11.15 -14.47
N ARG A 121 -12.77 10.98 -13.97
CA ARG A 121 -13.55 12.09 -13.38
C ARG A 121 -12.85 12.67 -12.16
N ASN A 122 -12.37 11.83 -11.26
CA ASN A 122 -11.64 12.24 -10.06
C ASN A 122 -10.35 12.99 -10.41
N LEU A 123 -9.63 12.59 -11.46
CA LEU A 123 -8.45 13.30 -11.95
C LEU A 123 -8.79 14.69 -12.51
N LYS A 124 -9.87 14.80 -13.31
CA LYS A 124 -10.34 16.09 -13.85
C LYS A 124 -10.80 17.04 -12.74
N GLU A 125 -11.46 16.52 -11.71
CA GLU A 125 -11.88 17.32 -10.56
C GLU A 125 -10.68 17.81 -9.75
N ARG A 126 -9.71 16.93 -9.46
CA ARG A 126 -8.45 17.32 -8.79
C ARG A 126 -7.70 18.38 -9.58
N ALA A 127 -7.56 18.21 -10.89
CA ALA A 127 -6.91 19.20 -11.75
C ALA A 127 -7.64 20.56 -11.74
N SER A 128 -8.98 20.55 -11.73
CA SER A 128 -9.79 21.77 -11.61
C SER A 128 -9.59 22.47 -10.27
N ARG A 129 -9.59 21.71 -9.16
CA ARG A 129 -9.32 22.24 -7.81
C ARG A 129 -7.93 22.85 -7.71
N THR A 130 -6.91 22.21 -8.27
CA THR A 130 -5.54 22.76 -8.29
C THR A 130 -5.48 24.06 -9.09
N LYS A 131 -6.20 24.16 -10.21
CA LYS A 131 -6.26 25.42 -11.00
C LYS A 131 -6.93 26.54 -10.22
N VAL A 132 -8.03 26.26 -9.51
CA VAL A 132 -8.70 27.26 -8.65
C VAL A 132 -7.75 27.73 -7.55
N HIS A 133 -7.08 26.81 -6.85
CA HIS A 133 -6.12 27.15 -5.80
C HIS A 133 -4.95 27.99 -6.32
N LEU A 134 -4.39 27.65 -7.48
CA LEU A 134 -3.31 28.45 -8.10
C LEU A 134 -3.80 29.85 -8.49
N GLN A 135 -5.04 29.98 -8.95
CA GLN A 135 -5.63 31.27 -9.28
C GLN A 135 -5.85 32.13 -8.02
N GLU A 136 -6.37 31.53 -6.95
CA GLU A 136 -6.53 32.20 -5.64
C GLU A 136 -5.18 32.68 -5.08
N GLU A 137 -4.12 31.86 -5.15
CA GLU A 137 -2.77 32.27 -4.75
C GLU A 137 -2.21 33.43 -5.60
N MET A 138 -2.48 33.44 -6.91
CA MET A 138 -2.09 34.53 -7.79
C MET A 138 -2.85 35.82 -7.47
N ASP A 139 -4.14 35.72 -7.16
CA ASP A 139 -4.96 36.87 -6.79
C ASP A 139 -4.53 37.45 -5.43
N ASP A 140 -4.16 36.61 -4.46
CA ASP A 140 -3.61 37.02 -3.17
C ASP A 140 -2.23 37.71 -3.31
N GLN A 141 -1.36 37.19 -4.18
CA GLN A 141 -0.08 37.83 -4.50
C GLN A 141 -0.28 39.18 -5.20
N ASN A 142 -1.21 39.26 -6.16
CA ASN A 142 -1.54 40.51 -6.85
C ASN A 142 -2.16 41.56 -5.92
N GLN A 143 -2.83 41.18 -4.84
CA GLN A 143 -3.32 42.11 -3.81
C GLN A 143 -2.24 42.55 -2.81
N THR A 144 -1.20 41.75 -2.57
CA THR A 144 -0.11 42.11 -1.64
C THR A 144 0.91 43.07 -2.24
N ILE A 145 1.18 42.99 -3.56
CA ILE A 145 2.09 43.88 -4.28
C ILE A 145 1.71 45.38 -4.17
N PRO A 146 0.46 45.83 -4.42
CA PRO A 146 0.10 47.25 -4.30
C PRO A 146 0.13 47.78 -2.86
N ASN A 147 0.09 46.90 -1.85
CA ASN A 147 0.27 47.28 -0.44
C ASN A 147 1.74 47.44 -0.04
N LEU A 148 2.66 46.74 -0.71
CA LEU A 148 4.11 46.92 -0.55
C LEU A 148 4.57 48.25 -1.16
N ASP A 149 4.09 48.63 -2.36
CA ASP A 149 4.43 49.90 -2.99
C ASP A 149 3.95 51.12 -2.19
N LYS A 150 2.76 51.02 -1.57
CA LYS A 150 2.27 52.04 -0.63
C LYS A 150 3.13 52.15 0.63
N LYS A 151 3.69 51.04 1.12
CA LYS A 151 4.65 51.05 2.25
C LYS A 151 6.01 51.62 1.83
N ILE A 152 6.53 51.24 0.66
CA ILE A 152 7.82 51.74 0.13
C ILE A 152 7.76 53.26 -0.08
N ASN A 153 6.67 53.80 -0.65
CA ASN A 153 6.48 55.26 -0.79
C ASN A 153 6.33 56.00 0.55
N LYS A 154 5.84 55.33 1.61
CA LYS A 154 5.77 55.89 2.97
C LYS A 154 7.14 55.91 3.65
N TRP A 155 8.04 55.00 3.30
CA TRP A 155 9.41 54.92 3.82
C TRP A 155 10.41 55.76 3.01
N GLY A 156 10.22 55.89 1.69
CA GLY A 156 11.07 56.69 0.79
C GLY A 156 11.06 58.20 1.04
N LYS A 157 10.14 58.71 1.87
CA LYS A 157 10.12 60.12 2.31
C LYS A 157 11.02 60.43 3.51
N ARG A 158 11.74 59.44 4.05
CA ARG A 158 12.82 59.62 5.03
C ARG A 158 14.14 59.16 4.42
N ILE A 159 14.63 59.88 3.42
CA ILE A 159 16.03 59.77 3.01
C ILE A 159 16.83 60.40 4.16
N ARG A 160 17.39 59.55 5.02
CA ARG A 160 18.33 59.99 6.07
C ARG A 160 19.58 60.52 5.39
N SER A 161 20.20 61.54 5.95
CA SER A 161 21.48 62.03 5.43
C SER A 161 22.53 60.91 5.55
N GLN A 162 23.54 60.95 4.69
CA GLN A 162 24.65 59.99 4.72
C GLN A 162 25.31 59.92 6.12
N GLU A 163 25.42 61.07 6.80
CA GLU A 163 25.96 61.17 8.15
C GLU A 163 25.11 60.45 9.21
N GLU A 164 23.78 60.50 9.12
CA GLU A 164 22.90 59.75 10.03
C GLU A 164 23.03 58.23 9.82
N MET A 165 23.30 57.79 8.59
CA MET A 165 23.54 56.37 8.31
C MET A 165 24.89 55.92 8.86
N ASP A 166 25.93 56.73 8.70
CA ASP A 166 27.27 56.43 9.19
C ASP A 166 27.31 56.40 10.72
N GLU A 167 26.56 57.29 11.39
CA GLU A 167 26.46 57.30 12.85
C GLU A 167 25.66 56.10 13.41
N ASP A 168 24.57 55.68 12.73
CA ASP A 168 23.80 54.50 13.11
C ASP A 168 24.59 53.19 12.87
N LEU A 169 25.38 53.15 11.79
CA LEU A 169 26.33 52.06 11.54
C LEU A 169 27.40 51.99 12.62
N ALA A 170 28.00 53.12 13.00
CA ALA A 170 29.00 53.18 14.08
C ALA A 170 28.42 52.69 15.42
N LYS A 171 27.19 53.10 15.77
CA LYS A 171 26.47 52.63 16.97
C LYS A 171 26.22 51.11 16.92
N ARG A 172 25.85 50.55 15.76
CA ARG A 172 25.68 49.10 15.59
C ARG A 172 27.00 48.33 15.70
N PHE A 173 28.08 48.84 15.11
CA PHE A 173 29.41 48.23 15.25
C PHE A 173 29.90 48.24 16.70
N GLN A 174 29.64 49.30 17.46
CA GLN A 174 29.91 49.33 18.90
C GLN A 174 29.06 48.31 19.68
N ALA A 175 27.77 48.18 19.36
CA ALA A 175 26.89 47.20 19.99
C ALA A 175 27.30 45.74 19.67
N LEU A 176 27.80 45.47 18.47
CA LEU A 176 28.36 44.17 18.06
C LEU A 176 29.66 43.83 18.79
N ASN A 177 30.47 44.84 19.15
CA ASN A 177 31.66 44.68 19.97
C ASN A 177 31.40 44.54 21.47
N SER A 178 30.13 44.60 21.90
CA SER A 178 29.74 44.37 23.29
C SER A 178 30.21 42.99 23.79
N PRO A 179 30.73 42.89 25.03
CA PRO A 179 31.10 41.62 25.65
C PRO A 179 29.97 40.58 25.61
N TYR A 180 28.72 41.05 25.70
CA TYR A 180 27.54 40.20 25.63
C TYR A 180 27.36 39.55 24.25
N MET A 181 27.54 40.31 23.16
CA MET A 181 27.42 39.81 21.79
C MET A 181 28.58 38.90 21.42
N LYS A 182 29.80 39.18 21.90
CA LYS A 182 30.95 38.28 21.79
C LYS A 182 30.67 36.92 22.46
N ARG A 183 30.14 36.94 23.69
CA ARG A 183 29.76 35.72 24.41
C ARG A 183 28.65 34.94 23.71
N LYS A 184 27.66 35.63 23.13
CA LYS A 184 26.59 34.99 22.34
C LYS A 184 27.13 34.37 21.04
N ALA A 185 28.06 35.03 20.36
CA ALA A 185 28.73 34.49 19.18
C ALA A 185 29.59 33.27 19.53
N GLU A 186 30.32 33.30 20.65
CA GLU A 186 31.08 32.15 21.15
C GLU A 186 30.18 30.95 21.47
N LEU A 187 29.02 31.18 22.10
CA LEU A 187 28.03 30.12 22.37
C LEU A 187 27.49 29.51 21.08
N LEU A 188 27.21 30.32 20.05
CA LEU A 188 26.77 29.82 18.75
C LEU A 188 27.88 28.99 18.09
N ILE A 189 29.12 29.46 18.10
CA ILE A 189 30.29 28.73 17.57
C ILE A 189 30.50 27.42 18.33
N GLN A 190 30.37 27.41 19.66
CA GLN A 190 30.46 26.20 20.47
C GLN A 190 29.34 25.21 20.14
N SER A 191 28.09 25.67 19.97
CA SER A 191 26.98 24.79 19.59
C SER A 191 27.19 24.16 18.21
N ALA A 192 27.72 24.94 17.25
CA ALA A 192 28.03 24.45 15.91
C ALA A 192 29.16 23.40 15.95
N ARG A 193 30.19 23.61 16.78
CA ARG A 193 31.27 22.64 16.99
C ARG A 193 30.75 21.33 17.60
N GLN A 194 29.85 21.40 18.58
CA GLN A 194 29.23 20.21 19.17
C GLN A 194 28.40 19.44 18.13
N HIS A 195 27.63 20.14 17.30
CA HIS A 195 26.84 19.51 16.25
C HIS A 195 27.71 18.81 15.21
N ILE A 196 28.83 19.42 14.82
CA ILE A 196 29.81 18.80 13.90
C ILE A 196 30.45 17.56 14.55
N LEU A 197 30.85 17.63 15.82
CA LEU A 197 31.43 16.48 16.53
C LEU A 197 30.44 15.31 16.65
N GLN A 198 29.16 15.58 16.94
CA GLN A 198 28.12 14.54 16.96
C GLN A 198 27.92 13.87 15.59
N GLN A 199 28.12 14.60 14.49
CA GLN A 199 28.07 14.02 13.14
C GLN A 199 29.29 13.14 12.82
N HIS A 200 30.43 13.37 13.47
CA HIS A 200 31.64 12.57 13.28
C HIS A 200 31.70 11.35 14.20
N THR A 201 31.21 11.42 15.45
CA THR A 201 31.20 10.27 16.39
C THR A 201 30.22 9.15 16.00
N VAL A 202 29.31 9.39 15.06
CA VAL A 202 28.37 8.37 14.53
C VAL A 202 28.91 7.68 13.27
N LYS A 203 30.07 8.09 12.74
CA LYS A 203 30.58 7.62 11.43
C LYS A 203 31.90 6.86 11.46
N GLU A 204 32.46 6.52 12.63
CA GLU A 204 33.76 5.83 12.68
C GLU A 204 33.72 4.30 12.42
N ASP A 205 32.55 3.67 12.21
CA ASP A 205 32.46 2.24 11.87
C ASP A 205 31.67 1.93 10.60
N SER A 206 31.64 2.83 9.61
CA SER A 206 31.14 2.45 8.28
C SER A 206 32.09 2.93 7.19
N GLU A 207 32.83 1.98 6.61
CA GLU A 207 33.49 2.12 5.31
C GLU A 207 32.53 2.81 4.34
N GLN A 208 32.79 4.08 4.03
CA GLN A 208 32.01 4.83 3.05
C GLN A 208 32.35 4.28 1.67
N SER A 209 31.59 3.29 1.22
CA SER A 209 31.36 3.11 -0.21
C SER A 209 30.69 4.38 -0.73
N ASP A 210 31.23 4.94 -1.82
CA ASP A 210 30.64 6.07 -2.55
C ASP A 210 29.25 5.70 -3.08
N MET A 211 28.24 5.77 -2.22
CA MET A 211 26.85 5.59 -2.62
C MET A 211 26.29 6.90 -3.16
N THR A 212 25.72 6.78 -4.34
CA THR A 212 25.06 7.87 -5.08
C THR A 212 23.87 8.43 -4.31
N THR A 213 23.44 9.66 -4.64
CA THR A 213 22.25 10.30 -4.06
C THR A 213 20.99 9.45 -4.21
N GLU A 214 20.90 8.65 -5.27
CA GLU A 214 19.78 7.73 -5.51
C GLU A 214 19.76 6.55 -4.54
N GLU A 215 20.93 5.97 -4.23
CA GLU A 215 21.04 4.89 -3.25
C GLU A 215 20.70 5.33 -1.82
N LYS A 216 21.04 6.58 -1.46
CA LYS A 216 20.62 7.16 -0.17
C LYS A 216 19.09 7.30 -0.07
N VAL A 217 18.44 7.71 -1.15
CA VAL A 217 16.97 7.79 -1.21
C VAL A 217 16.34 6.39 -1.16
N ALA A 218 16.95 5.40 -1.82
CA ALA A 218 16.50 4.02 -1.79
C ALA A 218 16.65 3.37 -0.40
N MET A 219 17.78 3.59 0.29
CA MET A 219 18.00 3.15 1.67
C MET A 219 16.95 3.75 2.62
N LYS A 220 16.73 5.07 2.54
CA LYS A 220 15.74 5.75 3.38
C LYS A 220 14.33 5.19 3.17
N LYS A 221 13.91 4.99 1.91
CA LYS A 221 12.62 4.35 1.58
C LYS A 221 12.52 2.91 2.11
N ARG A 222 13.64 2.17 2.14
CA ARG A 222 13.68 0.79 2.65
C ARG A 222 13.54 0.76 4.18
N GLU A 223 14.17 1.68 4.88
CA GLU A 223 14.05 1.83 6.34
C GLU A 223 12.62 2.24 6.73
N GLU A 224 12.03 3.20 6.03
CA GLU A 224 10.63 3.62 6.26
C GLU A 224 9.64 2.45 6.08
N ARG A 225 9.85 1.61 5.05
CA ARG A 225 9.03 0.40 4.86
C ARG A 225 9.23 -0.62 5.98
N LYS A 226 10.48 -0.81 6.43
CA LYS A 226 10.79 -1.72 7.54
C LYS A 226 10.10 -1.26 8.82
N GLU A 227 10.17 0.04 9.15
CA GLU A 227 9.47 0.58 10.32
C GLU A 227 7.95 0.43 10.24
N LYS A 228 7.35 0.66 9.07
CA LYS A 228 5.91 0.44 8.87
C LYS A 228 5.51 -1.01 9.18
N ILE A 229 6.32 -1.98 8.77
CA ILE A 229 6.04 -3.41 9.04
C ILE A 229 6.22 -3.72 10.53
N LEU A 230 7.26 -3.19 11.17
CA LEU A 230 7.53 -3.42 12.60
C LEU A 230 6.44 -2.82 13.49
N ASN A 231 5.87 -1.69 13.10
CA ASN A 231 4.81 -0.99 13.82
C ASN A 231 3.38 -1.48 13.47
N HIS A 232 3.24 -2.32 12.43
CA HIS A 232 1.93 -2.82 12.01
C HIS A 232 1.36 -3.83 13.01
N LYS A 233 0.11 -3.66 13.42
CA LYS A 233 -0.58 -4.56 14.36
C LYS A 233 -1.01 -5.84 13.64
N VAL A 234 -0.54 -7.00 14.09
CA VAL A 234 -0.88 -8.29 13.45
C VAL A 234 -1.99 -8.98 14.23
N ALA A 235 -3.01 -9.48 13.55
CA ALA A 235 -4.08 -10.24 14.18
C ALA A 235 -3.49 -11.48 14.88
N GLY A 236 -3.76 -11.62 16.18
CA GLY A 236 -3.21 -12.70 16.99
C GLY A 236 -1.82 -12.42 17.61
N GLU A 237 -1.27 -11.21 17.46
CA GLU A 237 0.00 -10.85 18.14
C GLU A 237 -0.09 -10.94 19.67
N MET A 238 -1.30 -10.87 20.23
CA MET A 238 -1.55 -11.03 21.67
C MET A 238 -1.29 -12.46 22.18
N TYR A 239 -1.22 -13.45 21.29
CA TYR A 239 -0.91 -14.84 21.64
C TYR A 239 0.59 -15.14 21.60
N ILE A 240 1.42 -14.16 21.21
CA ILE A 240 2.88 -14.28 21.18
C ILE A 240 3.43 -13.60 22.43
N ASN A 241 4.00 -14.40 23.34
CA ASN A 241 4.67 -13.91 24.53
C ASN A 241 6.07 -13.43 24.17
N GLY A 242 6.26 -12.10 24.20
CA GLY A 242 7.55 -11.46 23.94
C GLY A 242 7.38 -10.01 23.49
N ASN A 243 8.50 -9.30 23.27
CA ASN A 243 8.45 -7.95 22.74
C ASN A 243 7.91 -7.98 21.29
N PRO A 244 6.79 -7.29 20.98
CA PRO A 244 6.17 -7.30 19.65
C PRO A 244 7.10 -6.89 18.51
N ARG A 245 7.99 -5.93 18.78
CA ARG A 245 8.97 -5.45 17.80
C ARG A 245 10.05 -6.49 17.55
N LYS A 246 10.52 -7.14 18.61
CA LYS A 246 11.65 -8.08 18.55
C LYS A 246 11.31 -9.35 17.76
N TRP A 247 10.10 -9.90 17.91
CA TRP A 247 9.72 -11.08 17.11
C TRP A 247 9.51 -10.73 15.64
N LYS A 248 8.93 -9.56 15.34
CA LYS A 248 8.78 -9.07 13.96
C LYS A 248 10.13 -8.85 13.28
N GLU A 249 11.13 -8.33 14.00
CA GLU A 249 12.51 -8.20 13.50
C GLU A 249 13.13 -9.56 13.16
N LEU A 250 12.98 -10.56 14.03
CA LEU A 250 13.51 -11.92 13.79
C LEU A 250 12.82 -12.61 12.61
N VAL A 251 11.50 -12.45 12.47
CA VAL A 251 10.74 -12.97 11.34
C VAL A 251 11.15 -12.28 10.04
N LEU A 252 11.28 -10.94 10.04
CA LEU A 252 11.77 -10.19 8.87
C LEU A 252 13.19 -10.61 8.47
N TYR A 253 14.07 -10.86 9.45
CA TYR A 253 15.44 -11.29 9.20
C TYR A 253 15.50 -12.68 8.53
N LYS A 254 14.60 -13.60 8.90
CA LYS A 254 14.53 -14.96 8.33
C LYS A 254 13.52 -15.11 7.19
N PHE A 255 12.77 -14.06 6.84
CA PHE A 255 11.72 -14.09 5.83
C PHE A 255 12.21 -14.65 4.49
N ASN A 256 13.36 -14.18 4.01
CA ASN A 256 13.91 -14.64 2.73
C ASN A 256 14.29 -16.13 2.76
N ALA A 257 14.79 -16.63 3.89
CA ALA A 257 15.14 -18.04 4.05
C ALA A 257 13.89 -18.92 4.05
N VAL A 258 12.80 -18.46 4.67
CA VAL A 258 11.51 -19.16 4.62
C VAL A 258 10.91 -19.11 3.22
N TYR A 259 10.93 -17.95 2.58
CA TYR A 259 10.39 -17.77 1.21
C TYR A 259 11.13 -18.62 0.17
N ARG A 260 12.44 -18.82 0.34
CA ARG A 260 13.27 -19.67 -0.53
C ARG A 260 13.22 -21.16 -0.16
N ASN A 261 12.41 -21.55 0.82
CA ASN A 261 12.36 -22.91 1.38
C ASN A 261 13.70 -23.41 1.97
N GLU A 262 14.61 -22.51 2.32
CA GLU A 262 15.87 -22.83 3.04
C GLU A 262 15.60 -23.10 4.53
N MET A 263 14.49 -22.57 5.06
CA MET A 263 14.04 -22.76 6.44
C MET A 263 12.55 -23.05 6.46
N THR A 264 12.14 -24.08 7.20
CA THR A 264 10.71 -24.41 7.37
C THR A 264 10.07 -23.59 8.50
N LEU A 265 8.75 -23.44 8.48
CA LEU A 265 8.01 -22.74 9.55
C LEU A 265 8.27 -23.32 10.96
N PRO A 266 8.32 -24.65 11.18
CA PRO A 266 8.69 -25.21 12.47
C PRO A 266 10.10 -24.80 12.94
N GLN A 267 11.08 -24.76 12.02
CA GLN A 267 12.44 -24.29 12.35
C GLN A 267 12.48 -22.82 12.70
N LEU A 268 11.65 -21.99 12.07
CA LEU A 268 11.49 -20.58 12.44
C LEU A 268 10.88 -20.44 13.85
N LEU A 269 9.89 -21.26 14.20
CA LEU A 269 9.30 -21.26 15.54
C LEU A 269 10.32 -21.67 16.61
N ASP A 270 11.13 -22.70 16.34
CA ASP A 270 12.21 -23.10 17.24
C ASP A 270 13.29 -22.01 17.38
N TYR A 271 13.58 -21.29 16.29
CA TYR A 271 14.47 -20.13 16.31
C TYR A 271 13.91 -18.99 17.17
N LEU A 272 12.60 -18.72 17.10
CA LEU A 272 11.94 -17.72 17.95
C LEU A 272 11.96 -18.14 19.44
N LYS A 273 11.69 -19.41 19.74
CA LYS A 273 11.77 -19.96 21.11
C LYS A 273 13.17 -19.82 21.71
N ARG A 274 14.22 -20.10 20.94
CA ARG A 274 15.63 -19.89 21.35
C ARG A 274 15.97 -18.43 21.64
N ASN A 275 15.16 -17.48 21.14
CA ASN A 275 15.32 -16.04 21.37
C ASN A 275 14.36 -15.48 22.45
N ASN A 276 13.80 -16.36 23.30
CA ASN A 276 12.84 -16.04 24.38
C ASN A 276 11.52 -15.44 23.87
N ILE A 277 11.00 -15.97 22.77
CA ILE A 277 9.69 -15.60 22.21
C ILE A 277 8.86 -16.87 22.13
N THR A 278 7.72 -16.88 22.83
CA THR A 278 6.90 -18.08 23.09
C THR A 278 5.50 -17.97 22.55
#